data_AF-F0QRC3-F1
#
_entry.id   AF-F0QRC3-F1
#
_cell.length_a   1.000
_cell.length_b   1.000
_cell.length_c   1.000
_cell.angle_alpha   90.00
_cell.angle_beta   90.00
_cell.angle_gamma   90.00
#
_symmetry.space_group_name_H-M   'P 1'
#
loop_
_entity.id
_entity.type
_entity.pdbx_description
1 polymer ?
#
loop_
_entity_poly.entity_id
_entity_poly.type
_entity_poly.pdbx_seq_one_letter_code
_entity_poly.pdbx_strand_id
1 'polypeptide(L)'
;MATTRLDEFAETLKRLIQDNEVALREEEVGKVLSNSDGILLLSGLSNCFLYEVLLIGEQEIPALVLVLRESSIGAVVLGDYGLISEGMTVSRTRKSFSAPRGDALSGRIINVFGEPLDGKGKIEISEWSQVEAPAPEVMERSSVCEPLYTGILAIDAIIPIGKGQRELIIGDRQTGKTSLAMEAIVNQKGKNVRCVFVTIGQKNSTVFQSFKDLEKVGALDYTTIVVASASDLPSLQFLAPFVGITVAEYWMRRGEDVLIIYDDLTQHAIAYRTLSLLLSFPPGREAFPGDIFYLHSRLLERAGKLSPENGGGSITALPIIQTQSDDISAYIPSNVISITDGQLFLKTTLFNSGQRPAVDLSNSVSRVGASAQEAAIKSLTGSLKLAVSQYFELLEFSKFSSDLNEESRKSLALGARILPILVQPPLNPYSPQDEILLLFLISSKLILELEKPEWVTPFLKRILETWRKHSLYQTISLSEKVSVAAKDMMTSMFRAEYRAFMDTEEIQLEIKKDLSF
;
A
#
# COMPACT_ATOMS: atom_id res chain seq x y z
N MET A 1 -29.99 67.01 -44.79
CA MET A 1 -29.25 65.81 -45.24
C MET A 1 -27.86 65.65 -44.61
N ALA A 2 -27.26 66.68 -44.01
CA ALA A 2 -25.95 66.56 -43.34
C ALA A 2 -26.01 66.09 -41.87
N THR A 3 -27.12 66.36 -41.16
CA THR A 3 -27.33 65.98 -39.75
C THR A 3 -27.61 64.48 -39.56
N THR A 4 -28.37 63.86 -40.46
CA THR A 4 -28.73 62.43 -40.40
C THR A 4 -27.53 61.48 -40.56
N ARG A 5 -26.46 61.90 -41.26
CA ARG A 5 -25.24 61.10 -41.40
C ARG A 5 -24.41 61.05 -40.13
N LEU A 6 -24.40 62.12 -39.33
CA LEU A 6 -23.65 62.17 -38.07
C LEU A 6 -24.31 61.28 -37.01
N ASP A 7 -25.64 61.26 -36.99
CA ASP A 7 -26.41 60.40 -36.09
C ASP A 7 -26.25 58.92 -36.47
N GLU A 8 -26.29 58.57 -37.76
CA GLU A 8 -25.97 57.21 -38.23
C GLU A 8 -24.52 56.81 -37.91
N PHE A 9 -23.56 57.72 -38.05
CA PHE A 9 -22.15 57.43 -37.71
C PHE A 9 -21.97 57.24 -36.20
N ALA A 10 -22.66 58.03 -35.37
CA ALA A 10 -22.64 57.92 -33.92
C ALA A 10 -23.34 56.66 -33.42
N GLU A 11 -24.44 56.23 -34.04
CA GLU A 11 -25.09 54.94 -33.77
C GLU A 11 -24.22 53.77 -34.23
N THR A 12 -23.55 53.89 -35.37
CA THR A 12 -22.62 52.86 -35.87
C THR A 12 -21.40 52.75 -34.97
N LEU A 13 -20.85 53.87 -34.47
CA LEU A 13 -19.79 53.89 -33.46
C LEU A 13 -20.27 53.33 -32.11
N LYS A 14 -21.48 53.66 -31.66
CA LYS A 14 -22.06 53.07 -30.45
C LYS A 14 -22.24 51.57 -30.59
N ARG A 15 -22.76 51.08 -31.73
CA ARG A 15 -22.84 49.66 -32.03
C ARG A 15 -21.45 49.04 -32.10
N LEU A 16 -20.48 49.66 -32.78
CA LEU A 16 -19.11 49.14 -32.82
C LEU A 16 -18.41 49.17 -31.46
N ILE A 17 -18.81 50.03 -30.51
CA ILE A 17 -18.28 50.06 -29.13
C ILE A 17 -19.04 49.08 -28.22
N GLN A 18 -20.33 48.86 -28.44
CA GLN A 18 -21.14 47.86 -27.72
C GLN A 18 -20.90 46.43 -28.23
N ASP A 19 -20.67 46.28 -29.54
CA ASP A 19 -20.33 45.02 -30.22
C ASP A 19 -18.80 44.76 -30.15
N ASN A 20 -17.96 45.81 -29.98
CA ASN A 20 -16.60 45.71 -29.41
C ASN A 20 -16.57 46.01 -27.90
N GLU A 21 -17.63 45.70 -27.17
CA GLU A 21 -17.37 44.88 -25.99
C GLU A 21 -16.84 43.55 -26.55
N VAL A 22 -15.56 43.60 -26.96
CA VAL A 22 -14.66 42.46 -26.87
C VAL A 22 -15.13 41.77 -25.62
N ALA A 23 -15.51 40.49 -25.73
CA ALA A 23 -15.59 39.66 -24.57
C ALA A 23 -14.20 39.72 -23.92
N LEU A 24 -13.94 40.78 -23.15
CA LEU A 24 -13.11 40.85 -21.99
C LEU A 24 -13.78 39.83 -21.09
N ARG A 25 -13.56 38.55 -21.43
CA ARG A 25 -13.26 37.59 -20.39
C ARG A 25 -12.19 38.31 -19.61
N GLU A 26 -12.57 38.83 -18.45
CA GLU A 26 -11.60 39.18 -17.42
C GLU A 26 -10.87 37.85 -17.14
N GLU A 27 -9.89 37.55 -17.98
CA GLU A 27 -8.85 36.62 -17.65
C GLU A 27 -8.10 37.33 -16.55
N GLU A 28 -8.41 36.95 -15.32
CA GLU A 28 -7.59 37.31 -14.18
C GLU A 28 -6.18 36.80 -14.48
N VAL A 29 -5.32 37.71 -14.93
CA VAL A 29 -3.90 37.43 -15.16
C VAL A 29 -3.15 37.84 -13.91
N GLY A 30 -2.39 36.89 -13.37
CA GLY A 30 -1.49 37.10 -12.25
C GLY A 30 -0.07 37.40 -12.74
N LYS A 31 0.81 37.71 -11.79
CA LYS A 31 2.25 37.83 -12.04
C LYS A 31 3.06 37.07 -11.00
N VAL A 32 4.15 36.46 -11.45
CA VAL A 32 5.18 35.90 -10.58
C VAL A 32 5.91 37.05 -9.89
N LEU A 33 5.85 37.08 -8.56
CA LEU A 33 6.61 38.00 -7.72
C LEU A 33 7.99 37.44 -7.37
N SER A 34 8.07 36.12 -7.14
CA SER A 34 9.35 35.45 -6.92
C SER A 34 9.25 33.96 -7.23
N ASN A 35 10.41 33.36 -7.52
CA ASN A 35 10.62 31.93 -7.69
C ASN A 35 11.84 31.53 -6.88
N SER A 36 11.65 30.73 -5.83
CA SER A 36 12.71 30.20 -4.98
C SER A 36 12.66 28.68 -5.05
N ASP A 37 13.51 28.08 -5.88
CA ASP A 37 13.61 26.62 -6.07
C ASP A 37 12.26 25.92 -6.34
N GLY A 38 11.42 26.53 -7.19
CA GLY A 38 10.11 25.99 -7.54
C GLY A 38 8.98 26.38 -6.58
N ILE A 39 9.25 27.26 -5.63
CA ILE A 39 8.25 27.86 -4.74
C ILE A 39 7.96 29.26 -5.23
N LEU A 40 6.70 29.50 -5.56
CA LEU A 40 6.25 30.71 -6.22
C LEU A 40 5.47 31.58 -5.27
N LEU A 41 5.81 32.86 -5.25
CA LEU A 41 4.95 33.91 -4.74
C LEU A 41 4.31 34.62 -5.92
N LEU A 42 2.98 34.65 -5.95
CA LEU A 42 2.21 35.20 -7.05
C LEU A 42 1.34 36.36 -6.56
N SER A 43 1.01 37.28 -7.47
CA SER A 43 0.08 38.38 -7.25
C SER A 43 -1.06 38.36 -8.27
N GLY A 44 -2.17 39.00 -7.92
CA GLY A 44 -3.39 38.99 -8.74
C GLY A 44 -4.24 37.74 -8.47
N LEU A 45 -4.98 37.30 -9.47
CA LEU A 45 -5.83 36.08 -9.41
C LEU A 45 -6.85 36.09 -8.27
N SER A 46 -7.65 37.15 -8.18
CA SER A 46 -8.57 37.40 -7.06
C SER A 46 -9.55 36.26 -6.77
N ASN A 47 -9.98 35.51 -7.80
CA ASN A 47 -10.89 34.39 -7.64
C ASN A 47 -10.19 33.01 -7.60
N CYS A 48 -8.87 32.96 -7.40
CA CYS A 48 -8.11 31.71 -7.27
C CYS A 48 -8.52 30.91 -6.04
N PHE A 49 -8.54 29.57 -6.15
CA PHE A 49 -8.86 28.68 -5.03
C PHE A 49 -7.71 27.72 -4.69
N LEU A 50 -7.75 27.14 -3.48
CA LEU A 50 -6.76 26.15 -3.03
C LEU A 50 -6.77 24.91 -3.93
N TYR A 51 -5.59 24.37 -4.21
CA TYR A 51 -5.36 23.23 -5.11
C TYR A 51 -5.72 23.48 -6.58
N GLU A 52 -5.99 24.72 -6.98
CA GLU A 52 -6.11 25.11 -8.39
C GLU A 52 -4.76 24.94 -9.09
N VAL A 53 -4.79 24.46 -10.34
CA VAL A 53 -3.62 24.45 -11.22
C VAL A 53 -3.55 25.77 -11.98
N LEU A 54 -2.38 26.39 -11.97
CA LEU A 54 -2.06 27.61 -12.70
C LEU A 54 -1.07 27.29 -13.82
N LEU A 55 -1.10 28.07 -14.90
CA LEU A 55 -0.17 27.96 -16.02
C LEU A 55 0.68 29.23 -16.08
N ILE A 56 2.00 29.06 -16.16
CA ILE A 56 2.97 30.16 -16.04
C ILE A 56 3.70 30.38 -17.36
N GLY A 57 3.70 31.64 -17.79
CA GLY A 57 4.36 32.09 -19.00
C GLY A 57 3.77 31.47 -20.27
N GLU A 58 4.44 31.71 -21.40
CA GLU A 58 4.04 31.20 -22.71
C GLU A 58 4.23 29.68 -22.85
N GLN A 59 5.07 29.08 -22.00
CA GLN A 59 5.34 27.64 -21.98
C GLN A 59 4.29 26.87 -21.16
N GLU A 60 3.32 27.55 -20.57
CA GLU A 60 2.24 26.96 -19.78
C GLU A 60 2.74 26.02 -18.68
N ILE A 61 3.78 26.43 -17.95
CA ILE A 61 4.38 25.58 -16.91
C ILE A 61 3.37 25.43 -15.76
N PRO A 62 2.97 24.20 -15.40
CA PRO A 62 1.94 24.00 -14.39
C PRO A 62 2.48 24.25 -12.97
N ALA A 63 1.69 24.95 -12.16
CA ALA A 63 1.93 25.16 -10.74
C ALA A 63 0.66 24.88 -9.92
N LEU A 64 0.82 24.32 -8.73
CA LEU A 64 -0.26 24.00 -7.81
C LEU A 64 -0.37 25.03 -6.70
N VAL A 65 -1.55 25.60 -6.51
CA VAL A 65 -1.82 26.55 -5.44
C VAL A 65 -1.95 25.82 -4.11
N LEU A 66 -1.16 26.22 -3.11
CA LEU A 66 -1.19 25.64 -1.77
C LEU A 66 -1.52 26.68 -0.68
N VAL A 67 -1.35 27.99 -0.97
CA VAL A 67 -1.58 29.06 0.01
C VAL A 67 -2.28 30.23 -0.65
N LEU A 68 -3.31 30.76 0.01
CA LEU A 68 -3.95 32.03 -0.34
C LEU A 68 -3.72 33.01 0.83
N ARG A 69 -3.10 34.16 0.55
CA ARG A 69 -2.94 35.28 1.50
C ARG A 69 -3.68 36.50 0.96
N GLU A 70 -3.90 37.50 1.80
CA GLU A 70 -4.62 38.73 1.43
C GLU A 70 -4.05 39.43 0.18
N SER A 71 -2.73 39.42 0.03
CA SER A 71 -2.02 40.14 -1.04
C SER A 71 -1.17 39.25 -1.94
N SER A 72 -1.12 37.95 -1.69
CA SER A 72 -0.27 37.03 -2.45
C SER A 72 -0.78 35.59 -2.43
N ILE A 73 -0.36 34.82 -3.42
CA ILE A 73 -0.69 33.40 -3.55
C ILE A 73 0.62 32.62 -3.50
N GLY A 74 0.66 31.57 -2.68
CA GLY A 74 1.77 30.61 -2.63
C GLY A 74 1.44 29.41 -3.50
N ALA A 75 2.26 29.15 -4.50
CA ALA A 75 2.13 28.00 -5.39
C ALA A 75 3.45 27.23 -5.52
N VAL A 76 3.35 25.98 -5.92
CA VAL A 76 4.51 25.10 -6.10
C VAL A 76 4.55 24.62 -7.55
N VAL A 77 5.72 24.70 -8.18
CA VAL A 77 5.90 24.29 -9.57
C VAL A 77 5.79 22.77 -9.68
N LEU A 78 5.14 22.29 -10.73
CA LEU A 78 5.03 20.87 -11.05
C LEU A 78 5.97 20.43 -12.19
N GLY A 79 6.53 21.39 -12.95
CA GLY A 79 7.47 21.15 -14.05
C GLY A 79 8.86 21.76 -13.81
N ASP A 80 9.53 22.18 -14.89
CA ASP A 80 10.84 22.82 -14.81
C ASP A 80 10.73 24.25 -14.27
N TYR A 81 11.16 24.45 -13.03
CA TYR A 81 11.14 25.76 -12.39
C TYR A 81 12.25 26.70 -12.88
N GLY A 82 13.29 26.20 -13.55
CA GLY A 82 14.40 27.01 -14.07
C GLY A 82 13.99 27.94 -15.22
N LEU A 83 12.86 27.65 -15.84
CA LEU A 83 12.28 28.44 -16.92
C LEU A 83 11.41 29.60 -16.41
N ILE A 84 11.10 29.64 -15.10
CA ILE A 84 10.21 30.65 -14.51
C ILE A 84 11.02 31.82 -13.95
N SER A 85 10.71 33.03 -14.43
CA SER A 85 11.31 34.28 -13.97
C SER A 85 10.28 35.22 -13.32
N GLU A 86 10.76 36.13 -12.48
CA GLU A 86 9.93 37.22 -11.92
C GLU A 86 9.29 38.05 -13.05
N GLY A 87 8.05 38.49 -12.82
CA GLY A 87 7.27 39.28 -13.77
C GLY A 87 6.54 38.46 -14.83
N MET A 88 6.80 37.15 -14.95
CA MET A 88 6.06 36.27 -15.87
C MET A 88 4.56 36.27 -15.55
N THR A 89 3.75 36.17 -16.60
CA THR A 89 2.29 36.09 -16.50
C THR A 89 1.86 34.75 -15.95
N VAL A 90 0.77 34.76 -15.19
CA VAL A 90 0.14 33.55 -14.65
C VAL A 90 -1.31 33.54 -15.05
N SER A 91 -1.76 32.42 -15.61
CA SER A 91 -3.15 32.20 -15.99
C SER A 91 -3.78 31.06 -15.20
N ARG A 92 -5.09 31.14 -15.03
CA ARG A 92 -5.88 30.20 -14.24
C ARG A 92 -6.45 29.11 -15.12
N THR A 93 -6.31 27.85 -14.70
CA THR A 93 -7.03 26.75 -15.34
C THR A 93 -8.47 26.61 -14.82
N ARG A 94 -8.78 27.19 -13.64
CA ARG A 94 -10.03 27.02 -12.90
C ARG A 94 -10.34 25.55 -12.58
N LYS A 95 -9.32 24.70 -12.60
CA LYS A 95 -9.41 23.27 -12.34
C LYS A 95 -8.44 22.90 -11.24
N SER A 96 -8.90 22.05 -10.32
CA SER A 96 -8.00 21.37 -9.40
C SER A 96 -7.15 20.34 -10.14
N PHE A 97 -6.01 19.96 -9.54
CA PHE A 97 -5.19 18.89 -10.08
C PHE A 97 -6.02 17.61 -10.25
N SER A 98 -5.87 16.97 -11.41
CA SER A 98 -6.65 15.80 -11.81
C SER A 98 -5.71 14.68 -12.24
N ALA A 99 -6.11 13.45 -11.98
CA ALA A 99 -5.40 12.24 -12.37
C ALA A 99 -6.19 11.50 -13.46
N PRO A 100 -5.49 10.74 -14.32
CA PRO A 100 -6.16 9.86 -15.27
C PRO A 100 -6.87 8.73 -14.54
N ARG A 101 -7.95 8.22 -15.13
CA ARG A 101 -8.61 6.99 -14.69
C ARG A 101 -9.00 6.13 -15.88
N GLY A 102 -9.04 4.82 -15.67
CA GLY A 102 -9.44 3.88 -16.71
C GLY A 102 -8.66 2.58 -16.69
N ASP A 103 -9.25 1.55 -17.32
CA ASP A 103 -8.67 0.21 -17.39
C ASP A 103 -7.37 0.16 -18.20
N ALA A 104 -7.15 1.13 -19.09
CA ALA A 104 -5.92 1.29 -19.87
C ALA A 104 -4.66 1.54 -19.02
N LEU A 105 -4.84 1.93 -17.74
CA LEU A 105 -3.74 2.12 -16.80
C LEU A 105 -3.23 0.78 -16.22
N SER A 106 -4.04 -0.28 -16.27
CA SER A 106 -3.65 -1.60 -15.75
C SER A 106 -2.43 -2.15 -16.53
N GLY A 107 -1.41 -2.59 -15.81
CA GLY A 107 -0.15 -3.06 -16.40
C GLY A 107 0.79 -1.98 -16.91
N ARG A 108 0.52 -0.72 -16.58
CA ARG A 108 1.34 0.44 -16.93
C ARG A 108 2.09 1.01 -15.73
N ILE A 109 3.22 1.64 -16.02
CA ILE A 109 3.92 2.50 -15.08
C ILE A 109 3.68 3.94 -15.52
N ILE A 110 3.16 4.79 -14.64
CA ILE A 110 2.85 6.18 -14.92
C ILE A 110 3.53 7.13 -13.94
N ASN A 111 3.83 8.34 -14.39
CA ASN A 111 4.16 9.45 -13.49
C ASN A 111 2.88 10.10 -12.91
N VAL A 112 3.06 11.15 -12.11
CA VAL A 112 1.97 11.92 -11.48
C VAL A 112 1.01 12.56 -12.50
N PHE A 113 1.47 12.85 -13.71
CA PHE A 113 0.67 13.41 -14.80
C PHE A 113 -0.04 12.35 -15.65
N GLY A 114 0.16 11.06 -15.36
CA GLY A 114 -0.41 9.97 -16.15
C GLY A 114 0.41 9.57 -17.38
N GLU A 115 1.61 10.12 -17.54
CA GLU A 115 2.47 9.79 -18.67
C GLU A 115 3.19 8.45 -18.43
N PRO A 116 3.26 7.57 -19.45
CA PRO A 116 3.87 6.26 -19.30
C PRO A 116 5.39 6.34 -19.17
N LEU A 117 5.94 5.62 -18.20
CA LEU A 117 7.38 5.47 -17.96
C LEU A 117 7.93 4.10 -18.37
N ASP A 118 7.07 3.21 -18.85
CA ASP A 118 7.37 1.80 -19.13
C ASP A 118 7.88 1.53 -20.55
N GLY A 119 7.92 2.54 -21.42
CA GLY A 119 8.32 2.38 -22.83
C GLY A 119 7.33 1.60 -23.70
N LYS A 120 6.13 1.27 -23.20
CA LYS A 120 5.09 0.52 -23.94
C LYS A 120 4.23 1.39 -24.87
N GLY A 121 4.66 2.62 -25.16
CA GLY A 121 3.92 3.60 -25.97
C GLY A 121 2.90 4.40 -25.16
N LYS A 122 2.14 5.28 -25.84
CA LYS A 122 1.15 6.17 -25.19
C LYS A 122 0.00 5.38 -24.57
N ILE A 123 -0.60 5.92 -23.52
CA ILE A 123 -1.84 5.41 -22.91
C ILE A 123 -2.98 6.25 -23.46
N GLU A 124 -4.01 5.62 -24.01
CA GLU A 124 -5.25 6.32 -24.36
C GLU A 124 -6.06 6.55 -23.08
N ILE A 125 -6.05 7.78 -22.59
CA ILE A 125 -6.76 8.18 -21.37
C ILE A 125 -8.03 8.92 -21.79
N SER A 126 -9.18 8.32 -21.52
CA SER A 126 -10.50 8.90 -21.82
C SER A 126 -11.10 9.71 -20.68
N GLU A 127 -10.71 9.41 -19.44
CA GLU A 127 -11.37 9.95 -18.25
C GLU A 127 -10.36 10.50 -17.25
N TRP A 128 -10.76 11.56 -16.56
CA TRP A 128 -9.97 12.25 -15.54
C TRP A 128 -10.84 12.52 -14.32
N SER A 129 -10.23 12.50 -13.13
CA SER A 129 -10.90 12.85 -11.88
C SER A 129 -10.01 13.71 -11.01
N GLN A 130 -10.61 14.60 -10.23
CA GLN A 130 -9.89 15.43 -9.27
C GLN A 130 -9.22 14.55 -8.22
N VAL A 131 -7.98 14.87 -7.86
CA VAL A 131 -7.23 14.10 -6.87
C VAL A 131 -7.63 14.39 -5.43
N GLU A 132 -8.34 15.50 -5.20
CA GLU A 132 -8.82 15.95 -3.89
C GLU A 132 -10.29 15.54 -3.64
N ALA A 133 -10.69 14.37 -4.14
CA ALA A 133 -12.02 13.83 -3.91
C ALA A 133 -12.25 13.52 -2.42
N PRO A 134 -13.47 13.76 -1.89
CA PRO A 134 -13.80 13.41 -0.51
C PRO A 134 -13.80 11.89 -0.32
N ALA A 135 -13.50 11.46 0.91
CA ALA A 135 -13.63 10.07 1.32
C ALA A 135 -15.11 9.63 1.36
N PRO A 136 -15.40 8.34 1.13
CA PRO A 136 -16.76 7.82 1.28
C PRO A 136 -17.29 8.04 2.70
N GLU A 137 -18.54 8.49 2.81
CA GLU A 137 -19.20 8.73 4.08
C GLU A 137 -19.50 7.43 4.83
N VAL A 138 -19.83 7.52 6.12
CA VAL A 138 -20.13 6.35 6.96
C VAL A 138 -21.28 5.50 6.38
N MET A 139 -22.33 6.15 5.88
CA MET A 139 -23.50 5.47 5.30
C MET A 139 -23.21 4.84 3.92
N GLU A 140 -22.14 5.27 3.26
CA GLU A 140 -21.73 4.72 1.96
C GLU A 140 -20.90 3.44 2.12
N ARG A 141 -20.50 3.10 3.34
CA ARG A 141 -19.61 1.97 3.64
C ARG A 141 -20.37 0.71 4.03
N SER A 142 -19.68 -0.43 3.89
CA SER A 142 -20.07 -1.70 4.48
C SER A 142 -18.95 -2.26 5.37
N SER A 143 -19.31 -3.22 6.22
CA SER A 143 -18.33 -3.87 7.11
C SER A 143 -17.35 -4.74 6.32
N VAL A 144 -16.09 -4.76 6.78
CA VAL A 144 -15.04 -5.62 6.22
C VAL A 144 -15.22 -7.05 6.74
N CYS A 145 -15.72 -7.93 5.88
CA CYS A 145 -16.03 -9.33 6.19
C CYS A 145 -15.45 -10.35 5.18
N GLU A 146 -14.69 -9.88 4.19
CA GLU A 146 -14.05 -10.73 3.19
C GLU A 146 -12.53 -10.64 3.33
N PRO A 147 -11.81 -11.76 3.24
CA PRO A 147 -10.35 -11.77 3.32
C PRO A 147 -9.72 -11.14 2.08
N LEU A 148 -8.62 -10.42 2.28
CA LEU A 148 -7.61 -10.18 1.27
C LEU A 148 -6.37 -10.98 1.67
N TYR A 149 -6.21 -12.15 1.06
CA TYR A 149 -5.07 -13.02 1.32
C TYR A 149 -3.77 -12.38 0.83
N THR A 150 -2.78 -12.30 1.70
CA THR A 150 -1.41 -11.90 1.35
C THR A 150 -0.58 -13.08 0.85
N GLY A 151 -0.99 -14.31 1.19
CA GLY A 151 -0.26 -15.54 0.88
C GLY A 151 0.92 -15.75 1.83
N ILE A 152 0.99 -14.94 2.89
CA ILE A 152 1.95 -15.07 3.95
C ILE A 152 1.22 -15.65 5.15
N LEU A 153 1.49 -16.94 5.43
CA LEU A 153 0.88 -17.68 6.55
C LEU A 153 0.84 -16.88 7.87
N ALA A 154 1.94 -16.22 8.22
CA ALA A 154 2.04 -15.45 9.47
C ALA A 154 1.03 -14.29 9.54
N ILE A 155 0.74 -13.64 8.40
CA ILE A 155 -0.21 -12.53 8.31
C ILE A 155 -1.62 -13.10 8.22
N ASP A 156 -1.90 -13.92 7.22
CA ASP A 156 -3.25 -14.41 6.91
C ASP A 156 -3.84 -15.22 8.07
N ALA A 157 -2.99 -15.88 8.89
CA ALA A 157 -3.42 -16.61 10.08
C ALA A 157 -3.57 -15.73 11.35
N ILE A 158 -2.61 -14.84 11.63
CA ILE A 158 -2.50 -14.16 12.95
C ILE A 158 -2.99 -12.70 12.89
N ILE A 159 -2.67 -12.01 11.79
CA ILE A 159 -2.99 -10.59 11.56
C ILE A 159 -3.71 -10.48 10.19
N PRO A 160 -4.92 -11.07 10.06
CA PRO A 160 -5.60 -11.12 8.78
C PRO A 160 -5.96 -9.72 8.27
N ILE A 161 -5.88 -9.55 6.96
CA ILE A 161 -6.22 -8.32 6.25
C ILE A 161 -7.50 -8.57 5.46
N GLY A 162 -8.47 -7.67 5.57
CA GLY A 162 -9.73 -7.75 4.84
C GLY A 162 -9.81 -6.81 3.64
N LYS A 163 -10.75 -7.10 2.74
CA LYS A 163 -11.11 -6.23 1.61
C LYS A 163 -11.75 -4.93 2.10
N GLY A 164 -11.08 -3.80 1.88
CA GLY A 164 -11.45 -2.49 2.41
C GLY A 164 -10.73 -2.09 3.70
N GLN A 165 -9.82 -2.92 4.23
CA GLN A 165 -9.04 -2.62 5.43
C GLN A 165 -7.81 -1.76 5.13
N ARG A 166 -7.36 -0.97 6.11
CA ARG A 166 -6.10 -0.24 6.06
C ARG A 166 -5.11 -0.87 7.04
N GLU A 167 -4.10 -1.57 6.53
CA GLU A 167 -3.11 -2.28 7.35
C GLU A 167 -1.72 -1.68 7.15
N LEU A 168 -1.19 -1.01 8.17
CA LEU A 168 0.11 -0.34 8.10
C LEU A 168 1.27 -1.34 8.09
N ILE A 169 2.21 -1.23 7.15
CA ILE A 169 3.49 -1.94 7.21
C ILE A 169 4.54 -0.99 7.78
N ILE A 170 5.05 -1.26 8.97
CA ILE A 170 5.96 -0.36 9.68
C ILE A 170 7.22 -1.10 10.14
N GLY A 171 8.36 -0.46 9.98
CA GLY A 171 9.62 -0.99 10.48
C GLY A 171 10.84 -0.29 9.90
N ASP A 172 12.00 -0.71 10.37
CA ASP A 172 13.26 -0.08 10.02
C ASP A 172 13.67 -0.30 8.56
N ARG A 173 14.71 0.42 8.13
CA ARG A 173 15.26 0.27 6.79
C ARG A 173 15.71 -1.18 6.55
N GLN A 174 15.47 -1.70 5.35
CA GLN A 174 15.90 -3.05 4.93
C GLN A 174 15.29 -4.24 5.72
N THR A 175 14.14 -4.08 6.36
CA THR A 175 13.45 -5.19 7.07
C THR A 175 12.53 -6.05 6.19
N GLY A 176 12.39 -5.72 4.89
CA GLY A 176 11.54 -6.47 3.94
C GLY A 176 10.13 -5.89 3.73
N LYS A 177 9.87 -4.63 4.10
CA LYS A 177 8.55 -3.97 3.96
C LYS A 177 8.00 -4.01 2.53
N THR A 178 8.77 -3.54 1.56
CA THR A 178 8.38 -3.55 0.14
C THR A 178 8.18 -4.98 -0.38
N SER A 179 9.04 -5.92 0.05
CA SER A 179 8.90 -7.33 -0.34
C SER A 179 7.57 -7.92 0.15
N LEU A 180 7.19 -7.66 1.40
CA LEU A 180 5.90 -8.08 1.96
C LEU A 180 4.72 -7.50 1.17
N ALA A 181 4.78 -6.20 0.84
CA ALA A 181 3.74 -5.56 0.03
C ALA A 181 3.65 -6.16 -1.39
N MET A 182 4.80 -6.45 -2.02
CA MET A 182 4.84 -7.11 -3.33
C MET A 182 4.26 -8.53 -3.28
N GLU A 183 4.49 -9.29 -2.21
CA GLU A 183 3.87 -10.62 -2.03
C GLU A 183 2.35 -10.54 -2.04
N ALA A 184 1.80 -9.53 -1.34
CA ALA A 184 0.37 -9.29 -1.36
C ALA A 184 -0.14 -9.03 -2.79
N ILE A 185 0.58 -8.25 -3.62
CA ILE A 185 0.25 -8.07 -5.05
C ILE A 185 0.30 -9.41 -5.81
N VAL A 186 1.40 -10.15 -5.67
CA VAL A 186 1.61 -11.41 -6.41
C VAL A 186 0.51 -12.43 -6.08
N ASN A 187 0.09 -12.49 -4.81
CA ASN A 187 -0.95 -13.38 -4.37
C ASN A 187 -2.36 -13.00 -4.89
N GLN A 188 -2.54 -11.82 -5.49
CA GLN A 188 -3.82 -11.43 -6.11
C GLN A 188 -4.05 -12.02 -7.50
N LYS A 189 -3.06 -12.73 -8.06
CA LYS A 189 -3.19 -13.36 -9.37
C LYS A 189 -4.39 -14.31 -9.43
N GLY A 190 -5.33 -14.03 -10.33
CA GLY A 190 -6.55 -14.81 -10.51
C GLY A 190 -7.63 -14.59 -9.45
N LYS A 191 -7.49 -13.60 -8.56
CA LYS A 191 -8.46 -13.30 -7.48
C LYS A 191 -9.40 -12.13 -7.80
N ASN A 192 -9.35 -11.60 -9.02
CA ASN A 192 -10.13 -10.45 -9.46
C ASN A 192 -9.94 -9.20 -8.58
N VAL A 193 -8.70 -8.98 -8.13
CA VAL A 193 -8.29 -7.78 -7.38
C VAL A 193 -7.32 -6.99 -8.24
N ARG A 194 -7.63 -5.71 -8.49
CA ARG A 194 -6.72 -4.77 -9.15
C ARG A 194 -5.68 -4.29 -8.16
N CYS A 195 -4.47 -3.98 -8.62
CA CYS A 195 -3.42 -3.47 -7.74
C CYS A 195 -2.93 -2.09 -8.19
N VAL A 196 -2.69 -1.20 -7.22
CA VAL A 196 -2.02 0.08 -7.41
C VAL A 196 -0.81 0.13 -6.51
N PHE A 197 0.37 0.32 -7.10
CA PHE A 197 1.61 0.45 -6.36
C PHE A 197 2.19 1.85 -6.51
N VAL A 198 2.07 2.66 -5.46
CA VAL A 198 2.57 4.04 -5.44
C VAL A 198 3.97 4.07 -4.82
N THR A 199 4.96 4.52 -5.58
CA THR A 199 6.33 4.71 -5.09
C THR A 199 6.63 6.19 -4.93
N ILE A 200 7.10 6.59 -3.74
CA ILE A 200 7.27 7.99 -3.32
C ILE A 200 8.71 8.17 -2.83
N GLY A 201 9.48 9.04 -3.48
CA GLY A 201 10.86 9.33 -3.10
C GLY A 201 11.81 8.13 -3.23
N GLN A 202 11.41 7.09 -3.96
CA GLN A 202 12.24 5.90 -4.18
C GLN A 202 13.25 6.11 -5.31
N LYS A 203 14.36 5.38 -5.27
CA LYS A 203 15.35 5.41 -6.36
C LYS A 203 14.78 4.72 -7.60
N ASN A 204 15.01 5.29 -8.78
CA ASN A 204 14.58 4.70 -10.06
C ASN A 204 15.07 3.26 -10.26
N SER A 205 16.29 2.93 -9.78
CA SER A 205 16.82 1.56 -9.84
C SER A 205 16.00 0.57 -8.99
N THR A 206 15.52 0.99 -7.82
CA THR A 206 14.66 0.17 -6.95
C THR A 206 13.29 -0.04 -7.60
N VAL A 207 12.69 1.04 -8.12
CA VAL A 207 11.39 0.96 -8.81
C VAL A 207 11.47 0.03 -10.02
N PHE A 208 12.54 0.14 -10.81
CA PHE A 208 12.77 -0.75 -11.96
C PHE A 208 12.93 -2.22 -11.56
N GLN A 209 13.63 -2.50 -10.45
CA GLN A 209 13.77 -3.86 -9.94
C GLN A 209 12.40 -4.43 -9.51
N SER A 210 11.61 -3.68 -8.74
CA SER A 210 10.27 -4.10 -8.34
C SER A 210 9.37 -4.37 -9.54
N PHE A 211 9.42 -3.50 -10.55
CA PHE A 211 8.72 -3.70 -11.82
C PHE A 211 9.13 -5.02 -12.50
N LYS A 212 10.44 -5.27 -12.63
CA LYS A 212 10.96 -6.49 -13.26
C LYS A 212 10.55 -7.75 -12.51
N ASP A 213 10.48 -7.68 -11.19
CA ASP A 213 10.08 -8.82 -10.38
C ASP A 213 8.58 -9.11 -10.50
N LEU A 214 7.73 -8.07 -10.55
CA LEU A 214 6.30 -8.22 -10.84
C LEU A 214 6.03 -8.72 -12.28
N GLU A 215 6.83 -8.27 -13.25
CA GLU A 215 6.75 -8.72 -14.65
C GLU A 215 7.07 -10.21 -14.77
N LYS A 216 8.15 -10.69 -14.12
CA LYS A 216 8.56 -12.12 -14.17
C LYS A 216 7.48 -13.08 -13.66
N VAL A 217 6.72 -12.70 -12.64
CA VAL A 217 5.67 -13.54 -12.04
C VAL A 217 4.30 -13.33 -12.69
N GLY A 218 4.20 -12.41 -13.65
CA GLY A 218 2.96 -12.06 -14.35
C GLY A 218 1.95 -11.34 -13.44
N ALA A 219 2.43 -10.58 -12.45
CA ALA A 219 1.60 -9.75 -11.58
C ALA A 219 1.35 -8.35 -12.18
N LEU A 220 2.12 -7.98 -13.20
CA LEU A 220 2.01 -6.67 -13.84
C LEU A 220 0.65 -6.49 -14.53
N ASP A 221 0.06 -7.52 -15.12
CA ASP A 221 -1.17 -7.43 -15.94
C ASP A 221 -2.38 -6.80 -15.22
N TYR A 222 -2.41 -6.87 -13.89
CA TYR A 222 -3.45 -6.28 -13.05
C TYR A 222 -2.93 -5.17 -12.12
N THR A 223 -1.67 -4.76 -12.26
CA THR A 223 -1.01 -3.77 -11.40
C THR A 223 -0.69 -2.49 -12.15
N THR A 224 -1.09 -1.35 -11.60
CA THR A 224 -0.66 -0.02 -12.07
C THR A 224 0.38 0.53 -11.11
N ILE A 225 1.53 1.00 -11.62
CA ILE A 225 2.58 1.59 -10.79
C ILE A 225 2.59 3.10 -10.98
N VAL A 226 2.41 3.87 -9.91
CA VAL A 226 2.50 5.33 -9.91
C VAL A 226 3.83 5.75 -9.29
N VAL A 227 4.64 6.50 -10.04
CA VAL A 227 6.02 6.82 -9.66
C VAL A 227 6.20 8.32 -9.45
N ALA A 228 6.67 8.68 -8.25
CA ALA A 228 7.41 9.90 -8.00
C ALA A 228 8.73 9.54 -7.32
N SER A 229 9.82 9.66 -8.06
CA SER A 229 11.16 9.26 -7.67
C SER A 229 11.82 10.26 -6.72
N ALA A 230 12.93 9.85 -6.11
CA ALA A 230 13.76 10.72 -5.27
C ALA A 230 14.33 11.96 -6.01
N SER A 231 14.46 11.89 -7.34
CA SER A 231 14.93 13.00 -8.17
C SER A 231 13.84 13.98 -8.58
N ASP A 232 12.56 13.60 -8.40
CA ASP A 232 11.44 14.45 -8.74
C ASP A 232 11.20 15.52 -7.67
N LEU A 233 10.54 16.60 -8.07
CA LEU A 233 10.22 17.70 -7.18
C LEU A 233 9.37 17.24 -5.98
N PRO A 234 9.53 17.86 -4.79
CA PRO A 234 8.70 17.55 -3.64
C PRO A 234 7.19 17.71 -3.91
N SER A 235 6.81 18.59 -4.83
CA SER A 235 5.42 18.77 -5.29
C SER A 235 4.85 17.52 -5.98
N LEU A 236 5.66 16.82 -6.78
CA LEU A 236 5.26 15.57 -7.44
C LEU A 236 5.20 14.42 -6.43
N GLN A 237 6.18 14.33 -5.52
CA GLN A 237 6.15 13.35 -4.43
C GLN A 237 4.93 13.55 -3.52
N PHE A 238 4.52 14.79 -3.29
CA PHE A 238 3.30 15.15 -2.56
C PHE A 238 2.02 14.67 -3.26
N LEU A 239 1.94 14.77 -4.58
CA LEU A 239 0.75 14.40 -5.36
C LEU A 239 0.62 12.89 -5.63
N ALA A 240 1.73 12.15 -5.70
CA ALA A 240 1.72 10.74 -6.11
C ALA A 240 0.72 9.83 -5.36
N PRO A 241 0.59 9.91 -4.01
CA PRO A 241 -0.40 9.11 -3.29
C PRO A 241 -1.83 9.46 -3.69
N PHE A 242 -2.13 10.75 -3.89
CA PHE A 242 -3.45 11.22 -4.30
C PHE A 242 -3.80 10.79 -5.73
N VAL A 243 -2.81 10.74 -6.63
CA VAL A 243 -2.98 10.14 -7.97
C VAL A 243 -3.29 8.65 -7.85
N GLY A 244 -2.52 7.90 -7.07
CA GLY A 244 -2.70 6.46 -6.89
C GLY A 244 -4.09 6.08 -6.35
N ILE A 245 -4.55 6.75 -5.29
CA ILE A 245 -5.89 6.49 -4.75
C ILE A 245 -7.00 6.88 -5.73
N THR A 246 -6.82 7.92 -6.53
CA THR A 246 -7.80 8.33 -7.54
C THR A 246 -7.93 7.30 -8.66
N VAL A 247 -6.82 6.66 -9.04
CA VAL A 247 -6.83 5.51 -9.95
C VAL A 247 -7.55 4.32 -9.31
N ALA A 248 -7.28 4.02 -8.03
CA ALA A 248 -7.94 2.93 -7.31
C ALA A 248 -9.47 3.13 -7.17
N GLU A 249 -9.91 4.36 -6.89
CA GLU A 249 -11.33 4.71 -6.75
C GLU A 249 -12.15 4.47 -8.02
N TYR A 250 -11.54 4.56 -9.20
CA TYR A 250 -12.22 4.24 -10.45
C TYR A 250 -12.71 2.79 -10.48
N TRP A 251 -11.88 1.83 -10.08
CA TRP A 251 -12.26 0.41 -9.99
C TRP A 251 -13.20 0.16 -8.81
N MET A 252 -12.94 0.77 -7.65
CA MET A 252 -13.81 0.63 -6.48
C MET A 252 -15.27 1.03 -6.77
N ARG A 253 -15.47 2.18 -7.43
CA ARG A 253 -16.81 2.68 -7.78
C ARG A 253 -17.52 1.82 -8.84
N ARG A 254 -16.78 0.96 -9.55
CA ARG A 254 -17.32 -0.02 -10.51
C ARG A 254 -17.60 -1.38 -9.87
N GLY A 255 -17.42 -1.51 -8.56
CA GLY A 255 -17.66 -2.74 -7.81
C GLY A 255 -16.50 -3.72 -7.82
N GLU A 256 -15.32 -3.31 -8.29
CA GLU A 256 -14.10 -4.13 -8.23
C GLU A 256 -13.40 -3.96 -6.88
N ASP A 257 -12.64 -4.97 -6.50
CA ASP A 257 -11.75 -4.94 -5.34
C ASP A 257 -10.36 -4.45 -5.75
N VAL A 258 -9.76 -3.60 -4.94
CA VAL A 258 -8.47 -2.97 -5.22
C VAL A 258 -7.54 -3.09 -4.03
N LEU A 259 -6.29 -3.45 -4.27
CA LEU A 259 -5.19 -3.36 -3.32
C LEU A 259 -4.30 -2.16 -3.68
N ILE A 260 -4.14 -1.20 -2.77
CA ILE A 260 -3.23 -0.07 -2.95
C ILE A 260 -2.08 -0.11 -1.94
N ILE A 261 -0.85 0.09 -2.42
CA ILE A 261 0.36 0.16 -1.61
C ILE A 261 0.99 1.55 -1.75
N TYR A 262 1.44 2.12 -0.63
CA TYR A 262 2.16 3.39 -0.60
C TYR A 262 3.59 3.18 -0.06
N ASP A 263 4.60 3.29 -0.90
CA ASP A 263 6.02 3.05 -0.57
C ASP A 263 6.90 4.29 -0.83
N ASP A 264 7.08 5.19 0.14
CA ASP A 264 6.54 5.14 1.50
C ASP A 264 5.93 6.48 1.94
N LEU A 265 5.02 6.43 2.93
CA LEU A 265 4.38 7.65 3.46
C LEU A 265 5.32 8.46 4.35
N THR A 266 6.49 7.92 4.72
CA THR A 266 7.54 8.69 5.40
C THR A 266 8.13 9.72 4.43
N GLN A 267 8.45 9.33 3.20
CA GLN A 267 8.88 10.25 2.15
C GLN A 267 7.77 11.24 1.77
N HIS A 268 6.51 10.79 1.73
CA HIS A 268 5.37 11.69 1.51
C HIS A 268 5.29 12.80 2.56
N ALA A 269 5.40 12.45 3.84
CA ALA A 269 5.42 13.42 4.92
C ALA A 269 6.62 14.37 4.83
N ILE A 270 7.81 13.86 4.47
CA ILE A 270 9.01 14.68 4.28
C ILE A 270 8.81 15.67 3.11
N ALA A 271 8.22 15.23 2.00
CA ALA A 271 7.90 16.10 0.87
C ALA A 271 6.94 17.21 1.30
N TYR A 272 5.86 16.88 2.01
CA TYR A 272 4.92 17.89 2.50
C TYR A 272 5.54 18.86 3.51
N ARG A 273 6.40 18.37 4.39
CA ARG A 273 7.19 19.21 5.31
C ARG A 273 8.05 20.21 4.56
N THR A 274 8.77 19.75 3.53
CA THR A 274 9.62 20.63 2.70
C THR A 274 8.80 21.72 2.04
N LEU A 275 7.67 21.37 1.40
CA LEU A 275 6.77 22.35 0.79
C LEU A 275 6.25 23.36 1.82
N SER A 276 5.81 22.88 2.98
CA SER A 276 5.25 23.73 4.05
C SER A 276 6.27 24.73 4.60
N LEU A 277 7.50 24.28 4.85
CA LEU A 277 8.57 25.16 5.35
C LEU A 277 8.93 26.24 4.32
N LEU A 278 9.04 25.87 3.05
CA LEU A 278 9.36 26.84 1.99
C LEU A 278 8.21 27.82 1.75
N LEU A 279 6.96 27.39 1.93
CA LEU A 279 5.79 28.26 1.92
C LEU A 279 5.62 29.08 3.21
N SER A 280 6.57 28.99 4.14
CA SER A 280 6.59 29.71 5.42
C SER A 280 5.39 29.39 6.32
N PHE A 281 4.93 28.13 6.31
CA PHE A 281 4.00 27.66 7.32
C PHE A 281 4.71 27.47 8.67
N PRO A 282 4.04 27.80 9.79
CA PRO A 282 4.62 27.57 11.11
C PRO A 282 4.84 26.07 11.34
N PRO A 283 6.08 25.64 11.64
CA PRO A 283 6.37 24.24 11.89
C PRO A 283 5.88 23.78 13.27
N GLY A 284 5.52 22.51 13.36
CA GLY A 284 5.20 21.81 14.61
C GLY A 284 6.30 20.84 15.04
N ARG A 285 5.91 19.70 15.61
CA ARG A 285 6.82 18.65 16.09
C ARG A 285 7.64 18.09 14.92
N GLU A 286 8.95 17.91 15.14
CA GLU A 286 9.90 17.43 14.11
C GLU A 286 9.86 18.24 12.80
N ALA A 287 9.47 19.52 12.92
CA ALA A 287 9.27 20.49 11.85
C ALA A 287 8.14 20.17 10.84
N PHE A 288 7.32 19.15 11.09
CA PHE A 288 6.14 18.88 10.26
C PHE A 288 5.06 19.96 10.46
N PRO A 289 4.26 20.27 9.44
CA PRO A 289 3.16 21.22 9.58
C PRO A 289 2.05 20.65 10.48
N GLY A 290 1.25 21.53 11.10
CA GLY A 290 0.23 21.13 12.07
C GLY A 290 -0.89 20.25 11.52
N ASP A 291 -1.09 20.25 10.20
CA ASP A 291 -2.11 19.50 9.47
C ASP A 291 -1.58 18.19 8.85
N ILE A 292 -0.34 17.77 9.15
CA ILE A 292 0.22 16.52 8.62
C ILE A 292 -0.64 15.28 8.95
N PHE A 293 -1.31 15.29 10.10
CA PHE A 293 -2.28 14.25 10.45
C PHE A 293 -3.45 14.23 9.47
N TYR A 294 -4.00 15.42 9.17
CA TYR A 294 -5.11 15.57 8.23
C TYR A 294 -4.72 15.13 6.81
N LEU A 295 -3.48 15.37 6.39
CA LEU A 295 -2.98 14.93 5.09
C LEU A 295 -3.07 13.40 4.92
N HIS A 296 -2.58 12.64 5.90
CA HIS A 296 -2.62 11.18 5.83
C HIS A 296 -4.01 10.63 6.13
N SER A 297 -4.79 11.27 7.01
CA SER A 297 -6.15 10.81 7.31
C SER A 297 -7.06 10.96 6.09
N ARG A 298 -7.07 12.13 5.42
CA ARG A 298 -7.89 12.33 4.21
C ARG A 298 -7.46 11.44 3.04
N LEU A 299 -6.19 11.01 3.00
CA LEU A 299 -5.70 10.06 2.01
C LEU A 299 -6.18 8.63 2.34
N LEU A 300 -5.92 8.15 3.54
CA LEU A 300 -6.17 6.76 3.93
C LEU A 300 -7.66 6.49 4.18
N GLU A 301 -8.44 7.49 4.61
CA GLU A 301 -9.88 7.34 4.78
C GLU A 301 -10.63 7.16 3.46
N ARG A 302 -10.03 7.48 2.31
CA ARG A 302 -10.62 7.17 1.00
C ARG A 302 -10.64 5.67 0.70
N ALA A 303 -9.77 4.90 1.37
CA ALA A 303 -9.79 3.44 1.33
C ALA A 303 -10.87 2.89 2.29
N GLY A 304 -11.68 1.96 1.77
CA GLY A 304 -12.78 1.34 2.50
C GLY A 304 -13.53 0.34 1.63
N LYS A 305 -14.55 -0.31 2.20
CA LYS A 305 -15.51 -1.14 1.45
C LYS A 305 -16.81 -0.38 1.28
N LEU A 306 -17.28 -0.22 0.04
CA LEU A 306 -18.55 0.43 -0.25
C LEU A 306 -19.73 -0.49 0.07
N SER A 307 -20.90 0.10 0.33
CA SER A 307 -22.15 -0.64 0.42
C SER A 307 -22.57 -1.15 -0.97
N PRO A 308 -23.38 -2.22 -1.05
CA PRO A 308 -23.88 -2.72 -2.34
C PRO A 308 -24.63 -1.65 -3.16
N GLU A 309 -25.32 -0.74 -2.49
CA GLU A 309 -26.05 0.39 -3.11
C GLU A 309 -25.12 1.41 -3.77
N ASN A 310 -23.88 1.54 -3.26
CA ASN A 310 -22.86 2.45 -3.76
C ASN A 310 -21.81 1.75 -4.67
N GLY A 311 -22.11 0.54 -5.14
CA GLY A 311 -21.26 -0.22 -6.06
C GLY A 311 -20.58 -1.44 -5.45
N GLY A 312 -20.44 -1.51 -4.12
CA GLY A 312 -19.96 -2.70 -3.41
C GLY A 312 -18.47 -3.02 -3.53
N GLY A 313 -17.69 -2.24 -4.28
CA GLY A 313 -16.24 -2.43 -4.43
C GLY A 313 -15.47 -2.05 -3.16
N SER A 314 -14.17 -2.37 -3.16
CA SER A 314 -13.31 -2.11 -2.01
C SER A 314 -11.93 -1.59 -2.39
N ILE A 315 -11.32 -0.80 -1.49
CA ILE A 315 -9.91 -0.46 -1.55
C ILE A 315 -9.27 -0.90 -0.23
N THR A 316 -8.42 -1.92 -0.28
CA THR A 316 -7.53 -2.30 0.81
C THR A 316 -6.23 -1.54 0.68
N ALA A 317 -5.82 -0.83 1.73
CA ALA A 317 -4.60 -0.03 1.73
C ALA A 317 -3.51 -0.65 2.59
N LEU A 318 -2.30 -0.76 2.02
CA LEU A 318 -1.07 -1.15 2.70
C LEU A 318 -0.08 0.02 2.68
N PRO A 319 -0.26 1.05 3.53
CA PRO A 319 0.73 2.11 3.65
C PRO A 319 2.01 1.58 4.28
N ILE A 320 3.16 2.03 3.78
CA ILE A 320 4.47 1.73 4.35
C ILE A 320 4.98 2.94 5.12
N ILE A 321 5.49 2.72 6.33
CA ILE A 321 6.22 3.70 7.12
C ILE A 321 7.60 3.14 7.48
N GLN A 322 8.62 3.94 7.24
CA GLN A 322 9.97 3.67 7.72
C GLN A 322 10.20 4.32 9.08
N THR A 323 10.57 3.50 10.07
CA THR A 323 11.04 3.96 11.38
C THR A 323 12.56 4.18 11.37
N GLN A 324 13.06 4.83 12.41
CA GLN A 324 14.49 4.94 12.68
C GLN A 324 14.77 4.26 14.01
N SER A 325 15.64 3.25 14.01
CA SER A 325 16.04 2.53 15.21
C SER A 325 14.86 1.93 15.99
N ASP A 326 13.88 1.39 15.26
CA ASP A 326 12.63 0.83 15.77
C ASP A 326 11.80 1.82 16.63
N ASP A 327 12.01 3.15 16.48
CA ASP A 327 11.24 4.16 17.22
C ASP A 327 9.84 4.37 16.62
N ILE A 328 8.86 3.78 17.28
CA ILE A 328 7.43 3.88 16.95
C ILE A 328 6.76 5.10 17.58
N SER A 329 7.46 5.80 18.47
CA SER A 329 6.96 6.98 19.19
C SER A 329 7.23 8.30 18.45
N ALA A 330 8.00 8.22 17.36
CA ALA A 330 8.20 9.30 16.41
C ALA A 330 6.87 9.77 15.82
N TYR A 331 6.82 11.05 15.44
CA TYR A 331 5.55 11.74 15.18
C TYR A 331 4.74 11.14 14.01
N ILE A 332 5.39 10.81 12.89
CA ILE A 332 4.70 10.24 11.72
C ILE A 332 4.23 8.80 11.96
N PRO A 333 5.06 7.87 12.47
CA PRO A 333 4.62 6.55 12.89
C PRO A 333 3.39 6.57 13.80
N SER A 334 3.41 7.37 14.87
CA SER A 334 2.29 7.43 15.82
C SER A 334 0.99 7.90 15.18
N ASN A 335 1.08 8.88 14.27
CA ASN A 335 -0.09 9.39 13.54
C ASN A 335 -0.70 8.30 12.65
N VAL A 336 0.12 7.63 11.84
CA VAL A 336 -0.39 6.65 10.87
C VAL A 336 -0.93 5.39 11.58
N ILE A 337 -0.31 4.94 12.69
CA ILE A 337 -0.84 3.85 13.54
C ILE A 337 -2.26 4.17 14.06
N SER A 338 -2.54 5.43 14.35
CA SER A 338 -3.85 5.87 14.83
C SER A 338 -4.90 6.06 13.73
N ILE A 339 -4.47 6.14 12.46
CA ILE A 339 -5.34 6.28 11.29
C ILE A 339 -5.71 4.92 10.70
N THR A 340 -4.76 3.99 10.63
CA THR A 340 -4.99 2.66 10.05
C THR A 340 -5.87 1.79 10.94
N ASP A 341 -6.36 0.67 10.40
CA ASP A 341 -7.15 -0.31 11.15
C ASP A 341 -6.27 -1.40 11.80
N GLY A 342 -4.97 -1.37 11.53
CA GLY A 342 -4.00 -2.28 12.10
C GLY A 342 -2.60 -1.95 11.66
N GLN A 343 -1.65 -2.77 12.10
CA GLN A 343 -0.25 -2.63 11.76
C GLN A 343 0.51 -3.97 11.80
N LEU A 344 1.44 -4.11 10.86
CA LEU A 344 2.45 -5.14 10.73
C LEU A 344 3.80 -4.52 11.08
N PHE A 345 4.35 -4.89 12.24
CA PHE A 345 5.67 -4.47 12.68
C PHE A 345 6.75 -5.41 12.15
N LEU A 346 7.71 -4.87 11.40
CA LEU A 346 8.85 -5.63 10.91
C LEU A 346 10.11 -5.25 11.67
N LYS A 347 10.75 -6.22 12.31
CA LYS A 347 11.94 -6.01 13.16
C LYS A 347 13.23 -6.43 12.48
N THR A 348 14.26 -5.60 12.65
CA THR A 348 15.62 -5.90 12.16
C THR A 348 16.22 -7.15 12.82
N THR A 349 15.94 -7.36 14.11
CA THR A 349 16.43 -8.54 14.85
C THR A 349 15.89 -9.86 14.30
N LEU A 350 14.59 -9.92 13.99
CA LEU A 350 13.95 -11.08 13.35
C LEU A 350 14.52 -11.32 11.94
N PHE A 351 14.69 -10.25 11.17
CA PHE A 351 15.27 -10.34 9.83
C PHE A 351 16.69 -10.93 9.83
N ASN A 352 17.50 -10.48 10.79
CA ASN A 352 18.90 -10.92 10.96
C ASN A 352 19.01 -12.34 11.53
N SER A 353 18.02 -12.80 12.31
CA SER A 353 17.95 -14.18 12.80
C SER A 353 17.42 -15.18 11.76
N GLY A 354 17.16 -14.73 10.53
CA GLY A 354 16.65 -15.57 9.45
C GLY A 354 15.13 -15.73 9.40
N GLN A 355 14.38 -15.09 10.31
CA GLN A 355 12.92 -15.08 10.26
C GLN A 355 12.46 -14.10 9.17
N ARG A 356 12.02 -14.65 8.03
CA ARG A 356 11.57 -13.87 6.87
C ARG A 356 10.22 -14.44 6.39
N PRO A 357 9.14 -13.65 6.35
CA PRO A 357 9.07 -12.22 6.65
C PRO A 357 9.28 -11.92 8.14
N ALA A 358 9.90 -10.79 8.43
CA ALA A 358 10.39 -10.41 9.75
C ALA A 358 9.30 -9.78 10.64
N VAL A 359 8.09 -10.34 10.59
CA VAL A 359 6.91 -9.80 11.29
C VAL A 359 6.98 -10.15 12.77
N ASP A 360 6.92 -9.11 13.61
CA ASP A 360 6.72 -9.25 15.04
C ASP A 360 5.25 -9.52 15.33
N LEU A 361 4.94 -10.79 15.60
CA LEU A 361 3.59 -11.27 15.83
C LEU A 361 2.97 -10.81 17.16
N SER A 362 3.79 -10.29 18.08
CA SER A 362 3.31 -9.78 19.38
C SER A 362 2.85 -8.33 19.28
N ASN A 363 3.58 -7.49 18.54
CA ASN A 363 3.27 -6.07 18.39
C ASN A 363 2.37 -5.76 17.19
N SER A 364 2.27 -6.68 16.23
CA SER A 364 1.39 -6.54 15.07
C SER A 364 -0.07 -6.84 15.45
N VAL A 365 -1.01 -6.04 14.93
CA VAL A 365 -2.42 -6.08 15.31
C VAL A 365 -3.29 -5.78 14.09
N SER A 366 -4.35 -6.57 13.89
CA SER A 366 -5.45 -6.24 12.98
C SER A 366 -6.69 -5.98 13.82
N ARG A 367 -7.26 -4.77 13.77
CA ARG A 367 -8.46 -4.40 14.56
C ARG A 367 -9.74 -4.96 13.93
N VAL A 368 -9.72 -5.32 12.64
CA VAL A 368 -10.79 -6.09 11.98
C VAL A 368 -10.80 -7.52 12.51
N GLY A 369 -9.61 -8.11 12.67
CA GLY A 369 -9.45 -9.43 13.28
C GLY A 369 -10.12 -10.54 12.48
N ALA A 370 -10.69 -11.53 13.18
CA ALA A 370 -11.18 -12.77 12.57
C ALA A 370 -12.48 -12.61 11.75
N SER A 371 -13.00 -11.40 11.51
CA SER A 371 -14.03 -11.17 10.50
C SER A 371 -13.46 -11.13 9.09
N ALA A 372 -12.16 -10.86 8.95
CA ALA A 372 -11.42 -10.92 7.68
C ALA A 372 -10.84 -12.32 7.40
N GLN A 373 -11.39 -13.38 8.01
CA GLN A 373 -10.94 -14.75 7.81
C GLN A 373 -12.11 -15.66 7.42
N GLU A 374 -11.84 -16.53 6.47
CA GLU A 374 -12.73 -17.64 6.12
C GLU A 374 -12.86 -18.65 7.27
N ALA A 375 -14.01 -19.32 7.35
CA ALA A 375 -14.34 -20.19 8.47
C ALA A 375 -13.36 -21.37 8.62
N ALA A 376 -12.84 -21.90 7.51
CA ALA A 376 -11.86 -22.97 7.50
C ALA A 376 -10.57 -22.56 8.23
N ILE A 377 -9.95 -21.45 7.80
CA ILE A 377 -8.72 -20.93 8.39
C ILE A 377 -8.97 -20.50 9.84
N LYS A 378 -10.03 -19.73 10.09
CA LYS A 378 -10.40 -19.27 11.43
C LYS A 378 -10.54 -20.41 12.44
N SER A 379 -10.99 -21.59 11.99
CA SER A 379 -11.11 -22.77 12.86
C SER A 379 -9.76 -23.38 13.31
N LEU A 380 -8.66 -23.01 12.65
CA LEU A 380 -7.31 -23.56 12.86
C LEU A 380 -6.31 -22.53 13.40
N THR A 381 -6.61 -21.22 13.35
CA THR A 381 -5.68 -20.14 13.71
C THR A 381 -5.51 -19.91 15.21
N GLY A 382 -6.52 -20.20 16.02
CA GLY A 382 -6.51 -19.90 17.46
C GLY A 382 -5.34 -20.51 18.23
N SER A 383 -4.93 -21.73 17.87
CA SER A 383 -3.79 -22.41 18.49
C SER A 383 -2.44 -21.79 18.10
N LEU A 384 -2.33 -21.22 16.89
CA LEU A 384 -1.05 -20.69 16.38
C LEU A 384 -0.63 -19.44 17.16
N LYS A 385 -1.52 -18.45 17.29
CA LYS A 385 -1.22 -17.19 17.99
C LYS A 385 -0.80 -17.44 19.45
N LEU A 386 -1.52 -18.32 20.13
CA LEU A 386 -1.20 -18.70 21.51
C LEU A 386 0.17 -19.41 21.60
N ALA A 387 0.42 -20.39 20.74
CA ALA A 387 1.67 -21.15 20.75
C ALA A 387 2.90 -20.27 20.47
N VAL A 388 2.80 -19.34 19.51
CA VAL A 388 3.91 -18.42 19.19
C VAL A 388 4.16 -17.43 20.32
N SER A 389 3.11 -16.86 20.91
CA SER A 389 3.25 -15.94 22.06
C SER A 389 3.90 -16.63 23.25
N GLN A 390 3.43 -17.82 23.62
CA GLN A 390 4.00 -18.61 24.71
C GLN A 390 5.46 -19.01 24.43
N TYR A 391 5.78 -19.32 23.17
CA TYR A 391 7.15 -19.64 22.79
C TYR A 391 8.10 -18.48 23.05
N PHE A 392 7.78 -17.27 22.60
CA PHE A 392 8.67 -16.11 22.79
C PHE A 392 8.81 -15.71 24.26
N GLU A 393 7.73 -15.77 25.03
CA GLU A 393 7.75 -15.51 26.48
C GLU A 393 8.64 -16.52 27.21
N LEU A 394 8.48 -17.82 26.91
CA LEU A 394 9.29 -18.89 27.51
C LEU A 394 10.75 -18.83 27.05
N LEU A 395 11.01 -18.45 25.80
CA LEU A 395 12.37 -18.32 25.26
C LEU A 395 13.14 -17.20 25.96
N GLU A 396 12.47 -16.11 26.32
CA GLU A 396 13.06 -15.05 27.11
C GLU A 396 13.32 -15.51 28.55
N PHE A 397 12.35 -16.17 29.18
CA PHE A 397 12.49 -16.71 30.53
C PHE A 397 13.58 -17.78 30.66
N SER A 398 13.73 -18.66 29.66
CA SER A 398 14.74 -19.72 29.65
C SER A 398 16.18 -19.21 29.62
N LYS A 399 16.41 -17.93 29.28
CA LYS A 399 17.75 -17.32 29.38
C LYS A 399 18.17 -17.09 30.83
N PHE A 400 17.22 -17.06 31.76
CA PHE A 400 17.45 -16.74 33.17
C PHE A 400 17.25 -17.93 34.11
N SER A 401 16.61 -19.01 33.67
CA SER A 401 16.37 -20.23 34.48
C SER A 401 16.83 -21.48 33.75
N SER A 402 17.60 -22.32 34.45
CA SER A 402 18.03 -23.63 33.95
C SER A 402 16.95 -24.71 34.09
N ASP A 403 16.05 -24.57 35.06
CA ASP A 403 15.01 -25.55 35.34
C ASP A 403 13.67 -25.13 34.74
N LEU A 404 13.38 -25.70 33.57
CA LEU A 404 12.07 -25.63 32.92
C LEU A 404 11.27 -26.90 33.23
N ASN A 405 10.01 -26.73 33.65
CA ASN A 405 9.08 -27.84 33.82
C ASN A 405 8.75 -28.50 32.46
N GLU A 406 8.21 -29.73 32.49
CA GLU A 406 7.92 -30.48 31.26
C GLU A 406 6.97 -29.75 30.31
N GLU A 407 6.01 -29.01 30.85
CA GLU A 407 5.06 -28.24 30.05
C GLU A 407 5.74 -27.12 29.26
N SER A 408 6.63 -26.35 29.91
CA SER A 408 7.42 -25.31 29.25
C SER A 408 8.34 -25.90 28.18
N ARG A 409 8.95 -27.07 28.44
CA ARG A 409 9.75 -27.78 27.44
C ARG A 409 8.93 -28.18 26.22
N LYS A 410 7.70 -28.67 26.40
CA LYS A 410 6.79 -29.02 25.30
C LYS A 410 6.38 -27.79 24.49
N SER A 411 6.09 -26.67 25.15
CA SER A 411 5.76 -25.41 24.48
C SER A 411 6.95 -24.85 23.69
N LEU A 412 8.17 -24.90 24.25
CA LEU A 412 9.40 -24.53 23.53
C LEU A 412 9.64 -25.45 22.33
N ALA A 413 9.49 -26.76 22.50
CA ALA A 413 9.63 -27.74 21.43
C ALA A 413 8.63 -27.49 20.29
N LEU A 414 7.38 -27.16 20.62
CA LEU A 414 6.35 -26.81 19.65
C LEU A 414 6.72 -25.53 18.88
N GLY A 415 7.07 -24.45 19.58
CA GLY A 415 7.41 -23.19 18.93
C GLY A 415 8.67 -23.29 18.05
N ALA A 416 9.68 -24.07 18.47
CA ALA A 416 10.87 -24.36 17.68
C ALA A 416 10.56 -25.03 16.32
N ARG A 417 9.43 -25.76 16.23
CA ARG A 417 8.94 -26.36 14.98
C ARG A 417 7.97 -25.46 14.21
N ILE A 418 7.28 -24.54 14.89
CA ILE A 418 6.40 -23.57 14.24
C ILE A 418 7.20 -22.50 13.49
N LEU A 419 8.28 -21.97 14.08
CA LEU A 419 9.03 -20.87 13.48
C LEU A 419 9.52 -21.16 12.05
N PRO A 420 10.12 -22.33 11.75
CA PRO A 420 10.48 -22.67 10.37
C PRO A 420 9.31 -22.69 9.39
N ILE A 421 8.09 -23.04 9.84
CA ILE A 421 6.87 -23.03 9.00
C ILE A 421 6.49 -21.59 8.61
N LEU A 422 6.75 -20.62 9.49
CA LEU A 422 6.46 -19.22 9.26
C LEU A 422 7.48 -18.53 8.34
N VAL A 423 8.65 -19.16 8.10
CA VAL A 423 9.64 -18.68 7.15
C VAL A 423 9.18 -19.00 5.74
N GLN A 424 9.09 -17.97 4.90
CA GLN A 424 8.63 -18.06 3.52
C GLN A 424 9.61 -17.36 2.57
N PRO A 425 10.02 -18.02 1.48
CA PRO A 425 10.85 -17.40 0.47
C PRO A 425 10.05 -16.33 -0.29
N PRO A 426 10.72 -15.26 -0.78
CA PRO A 426 10.06 -14.18 -1.49
C PRO A 426 9.46 -14.65 -2.84
N LEU A 427 8.37 -14.00 -3.26
CA LEU A 427 7.59 -14.22 -4.47
C LEU A 427 7.03 -15.64 -4.62
N ASN A 428 6.79 -16.32 -3.50
CA ASN A 428 6.23 -17.67 -3.48
C ASN A 428 5.10 -17.78 -2.44
N PRO A 429 3.98 -17.06 -2.64
CA PRO A 429 2.87 -17.04 -1.69
C PRO A 429 2.21 -18.42 -1.55
N TYR A 430 1.74 -18.72 -0.35
CA TYR A 430 0.87 -19.86 -0.11
C TYR A 430 -0.55 -19.58 -0.58
N SER A 431 -1.18 -20.60 -1.18
CA SER A 431 -2.62 -20.58 -1.43
C SER A 431 -3.39 -20.75 -0.10
N PRO A 432 -4.66 -20.30 -0.01
CA PRO A 432 -5.48 -20.55 1.19
C PRO A 432 -5.55 -22.04 1.56
N GLN A 433 -5.52 -22.93 0.57
CA GLN A 433 -5.50 -24.37 0.77
C GLN A 433 -4.18 -24.88 1.35
N ASP A 434 -3.04 -24.32 0.92
CA ASP A 434 -1.74 -24.62 1.53
C ASP A 434 -1.74 -24.17 3.01
N GLU A 435 -2.25 -22.97 3.30
CA GLU A 435 -2.35 -22.45 4.67
C GLU A 435 -3.22 -23.33 5.56
N ILE A 436 -4.34 -23.85 5.05
CA ILE A 436 -5.19 -24.78 5.81
C ILE A 436 -4.41 -26.02 6.24
N LEU A 437 -3.64 -26.64 5.35
CA LEU A 437 -2.82 -27.79 5.70
C LEU A 437 -1.80 -27.41 6.79
N LEU A 438 -1.04 -26.34 6.58
CA LEU A 438 0.00 -25.91 7.51
C LEU A 438 -0.57 -25.61 8.90
N LEU A 439 -1.68 -24.86 8.96
CA LEU A 439 -2.39 -24.57 10.20
C LEU A 439 -2.97 -25.84 10.84
N PHE A 440 -3.46 -26.79 10.04
CA PHE A 440 -3.93 -28.07 10.54
C PHE A 440 -2.80 -28.85 11.22
N LEU A 441 -1.64 -28.98 10.58
CA LEU A 441 -0.47 -29.67 11.14
C LEU A 441 0.01 -29.06 12.47
N ILE A 442 -0.07 -27.74 12.59
CA ILE A 442 0.24 -27.01 13.83
C ILE A 442 -0.83 -27.26 14.90
N SER A 443 -2.10 -27.06 14.56
CA SER A 443 -3.23 -27.17 15.51
C SER A 443 -3.42 -28.58 16.07
N SER A 444 -3.15 -29.60 15.25
CA SER A 444 -3.18 -31.02 15.63
C SER A 444 -1.90 -31.49 16.32
N LYS A 445 -0.88 -30.65 16.41
CA LYS A 445 0.45 -30.94 16.97
C LYS A 445 1.19 -32.08 16.25
N LEU A 446 0.80 -32.46 15.04
CA LEU A 446 1.50 -33.47 14.24
C LEU A 446 2.94 -33.08 13.95
N ILE A 447 3.22 -31.77 13.84
CA ILE A 447 4.59 -31.26 13.68
C ILE A 447 5.54 -31.66 14.81
N LEU A 448 5.03 -32.02 16.00
CA LEU A 448 5.86 -32.53 17.10
C LEU A 448 6.43 -33.92 16.84
N GLU A 449 5.84 -34.70 15.92
CA GLU A 449 6.38 -36.01 15.52
C GLU A 449 7.73 -35.86 14.79
N LEU A 450 8.01 -34.68 14.22
CA LEU A 450 9.34 -34.35 13.70
C LEU A 450 10.28 -34.07 14.88
N GLU A 451 11.20 -34.97 15.18
CA GLU A 451 12.06 -34.88 16.38
C GLU A 451 13.03 -33.68 16.33
N LYS A 452 13.55 -33.35 15.16
CA LYS A 452 14.48 -32.25 14.95
C LYS A 452 13.82 -31.04 14.25
N PRO A 453 14.01 -29.81 14.73
CA PRO A 453 13.52 -28.60 14.06
C PRO A 453 14.01 -28.45 12.61
N GLU A 454 15.23 -28.92 12.33
CA GLU A 454 15.87 -28.86 11.01
C GLU A 454 15.11 -29.70 9.97
N TRP A 455 14.39 -30.73 10.40
CA TRP A 455 13.60 -31.59 9.53
C TRP A 455 12.30 -30.94 9.05
N VAL A 456 11.85 -29.86 9.70
CA VAL A 456 10.59 -29.19 9.38
C VAL A 456 10.60 -28.65 7.95
N THR A 457 11.56 -27.79 7.61
CA THR A 457 11.64 -27.17 6.28
C THR A 457 11.66 -28.17 5.11
N PRO A 458 12.54 -29.21 5.10
CA PRO A 458 12.54 -30.19 4.01
C PRO A 458 11.27 -31.03 3.97
N PHE A 459 10.69 -31.37 5.13
CA PHE A 459 9.42 -32.10 5.21
C PHE A 459 8.25 -31.28 4.65
N LEU A 460 8.15 -29.99 5.01
CA LEU A 460 7.10 -29.08 4.54
C LEU A 460 7.06 -29.00 3.01
N LYS A 461 8.23 -28.93 2.37
CA LYS A 461 8.30 -28.90 0.91
C LYS A 461 7.67 -30.14 0.28
N ARG A 462 7.99 -31.32 0.81
CA ARG A 462 7.45 -32.60 0.33
C ARG A 462 5.96 -32.74 0.57
N ILE A 463 5.49 -32.47 1.78
CA ILE A 463 4.08 -32.62 2.10
C ILE A 463 3.21 -31.61 1.33
N LEU A 464 3.70 -30.39 1.06
CA LEU A 464 2.99 -29.42 0.22
C LEU A 464 2.92 -29.88 -1.25
N GLU A 465 3.99 -30.48 -1.78
CA GLU A 465 3.97 -31.07 -3.13
C GLU A 465 2.97 -32.23 -3.24
N THR A 466 2.88 -33.08 -2.22
CA THR A 466 1.88 -34.15 -2.13
C THR A 466 0.47 -33.59 -1.96
N TRP A 467 0.30 -32.57 -1.12
CA TRP A 467 -0.98 -31.90 -0.84
C TRP A 467 -1.58 -31.29 -2.10
N ARG A 468 -0.80 -30.53 -2.86
CA ARG A 468 -1.25 -29.85 -4.08
C ARG A 468 -1.73 -30.80 -5.18
N LYS A 469 -1.35 -32.09 -5.11
CA LYS A 469 -1.80 -33.15 -6.04
C LYS A 469 -3.01 -33.92 -5.51
N HIS A 470 -3.35 -33.78 -4.24
CA HIS A 470 -4.41 -34.54 -3.61
C HIS A 470 -5.79 -34.00 -3.99
N SER A 471 -6.78 -34.88 -4.09
CA SER A 471 -8.15 -34.51 -4.48
C SER A 471 -8.77 -33.46 -3.54
N LEU A 472 -8.49 -33.56 -2.23
CA LEU A 472 -8.94 -32.59 -1.24
C LEU A 472 -8.50 -31.15 -1.51
N TYR A 473 -7.36 -30.94 -2.18
CA TYR A 473 -6.85 -29.59 -2.46
C TYR A 473 -7.87 -28.76 -3.24
N GLN A 474 -8.57 -29.39 -4.19
CA GLN A 474 -9.56 -28.70 -5.03
C GLN A 474 -10.97 -28.68 -4.40
N THR A 475 -11.27 -29.64 -3.53
CA THR A 475 -12.64 -29.80 -2.98
C THR A 475 -12.82 -29.17 -1.60
N ILE A 476 -11.73 -28.77 -0.92
CA ILE A 476 -11.83 -28.20 0.43
C ILE A 476 -12.51 -26.82 0.37
N SER A 477 -13.63 -26.70 1.09
CA SER A 477 -14.34 -25.43 1.21
C SER A 477 -13.59 -24.49 2.16
N LEU A 478 -13.45 -23.24 1.76
CA LEU A 478 -12.91 -22.18 2.63
C LEU A 478 -14.01 -21.62 3.57
N SER A 479 -15.25 -21.52 3.08
CA SER A 479 -16.38 -20.89 3.76
C SER A 479 -16.94 -21.71 4.93
N GLU A 480 -16.59 -22.98 5.02
CA GLU A 480 -17.02 -23.87 6.09
C GLU A 480 -15.84 -24.29 6.98
N LYS A 481 -16.14 -24.70 8.22
CA LYS A 481 -15.10 -25.28 9.09
C LYS A 481 -14.57 -26.57 8.47
N VAL A 482 -13.27 -26.81 8.61
CA VAL A 482 -12.64 -28.03 8.11
C VAL A 482 -13.29 -29.25 8.76
N SER A 483 -13.88 -30.13 7.95
CA SER A 483 -14.60 -31.32 8.39
C SER A 483 -13.68 -32.34 9.04
N VAL A 484 -14.23 -33.20 9.90
CA VAL A 484 -13.47 -34.28 10.55
C VAL A 484 -12.88 -35.22 9.50
N ALA A 485 -13.64 -35.58 8.47
CA ALA A 485 -13.15 -36.42 7.37
C ALA A 485 -11.95 -35.80 6.64
N ALA A 486 -11.96 -34.49 6.38
CA ALA A 486 -10.81 -33.81 5.78
C ALA A 486 -9.58 -33.83 6.71
N LYS A 487 -9.78 -33.66 8.02
CA LYS A 487 -8.70 -33.76 9.02
C LYS A 487 -8.10 -35.16 9.10
N ASP A 488 -8.92 -36.20 9.04
CA ASP A 488 -8.46 -37.59 9.05
C ASP A 488 -7.64 -37.93 7.80
N MET A 489 -8.07 -37.43 6.64
CA MET A 489 -7.33 -37.58 5.39
C MET A 489 -5.99 -36.83 5.43
N MET A 490 -5.96 -35.58 5.91
CA MET A 490 -4.71 -34.82 6.09
C MET A 490 -3.76 -35.50 7.09
N THR A 491 -4.29 -36.10 8.16
CA THR A 491 -3.50 -36.89 9.13
C THR A 491 -2.90 -38.13 8.48
N SER A 492 -3.70 -38.85 7.69
CA SER A 492 -3.24 -40.04 6.97
C SER A 492 -2.15 -39.70 5.95
N MET A 493 -2.31 -38.58 5.23
CA MET A 493 -1.30 -38.04 4.33
C MET A 493 -0.01 -37.69 5.06
N PHE A 494 -0.10 -36.96 6.18
CA PHE A 494 1.06 -36.63 7.01
C PHE A 494 1.82 -37.88 7.43
N ARG A 495 1.13 -38.90 7.96
CA ARG A 495 1.78 -40.14 8.41
C ARG A 495 2.41 -40.95 7.27
N ALA A 496 1.79 -40.97 6.09
CA ALA A 496 2.35 -41.63 4.93
C ALA A 496 3.64 -40.93 4.45
N GLU A 497 3.60 -39.60 4.33
CA GLU A 497 4.77 -38.82 3.93
C GLU A 497 5.87 -38.85 5.00
N TYR A 498 5.50 -38.84 6.29
CA TYR A 498 6.46 -38.94 7.40
C TYR A 498 7.25 -40.25 7.35
N ARG A 499 6.59 -41.40 7.11
CA ARG A 499 7.30 -42.68 6.92
C ARG A 499 8.26 -42.61 5.73
N ALA A 500 7.79 -42.12 4.59
CA ALA A 500 8.61 -41.98 3.38
C ALA A 500 9.77 -40.98 3.55
N PHE A 501 9.61 -39.99 4.43
CA PHE A 501 10.64 -39.03 4.78
C PHE A 501 11.72 -39.67 5.66
N MET A 502 11.31 -40.40 6.70
CA MET A 502 12.22 -41.13 7.58
C MET A 502 13.01 -42.21 6.85
N ASP A 503 12.47 -42.79 5.77
CA ASP A 503 13.15 -43.79 4.95
C ASP A 503 14.20 -43.22 3.98
N THR A 504 14.41 -41.89 3.92
CA THR A 504 15.42 -41.30 3.02
C THR A 504 16.85 -41.48 3.51
N GLU A 505 17.79 -41.72 2.58
CA GLU A 505 19.20 -41.99 2.90
C GLU A 505 19.87 -40.87 3.71
N GLU A 506 19.56 -39.60 3.41
CA GLU A 506 20.11 -38.43 4.13
C GLU A 506 19.72 -38.43 5.61
N ILE A 507 18.45 -38.72 5.91
CA ILE A 507 17.93 -38.73 7.28
C ILE A 507 18.39 -39.99 8.03
N GLN A 508 18.44 -41.13 7.34
CA GLN A 508 19.01 -42.36 7.88
C GLN A 508 20.50 -42.20 8.23
N LEU A 509 21.27 -41.45 7.42
CA LEU A 509 22.66 -41.10 7.72
C LEU A 509 22.78 -40.14 8.90
N GLU A 510 21.86 -39.19 9.04
CA GLU A 510 21.83 -38.25 10.16
C GLU A 510 21.47 -38.94 11.49
N ILE A 511 20.46 -39.81 11.48
CA ILE A 511 20.05 -40.63 12.62
C ILE A 511 21.21 -41.57 13.05
N LYS A 512 21.92 -42.17 12.09
CA LYS A 512 23.08 -43.03 12.38
C LYS A 512 24.25 -42.27 12.99
N LYS A 513 24.47 -41.00 12.64
CA LYS A 513 25.51 -40.15 13.25
C LYS A 513 25.21 -39.85 14.72
N ASP A 514 23.96 -39.59 15.07
CA ASP A 514 23.57 -39.33 16.47
C ASP A 514 23.65 -40.59 17.35
N LEU A 515 23.41 -41.77 16.78
CA LEU A 515 23.58 -43.05 17.49
C LEU A 515 25.05 -43.48 17.66
N SER A 516 25.99 -42.76 17.04
CA SER A 516 27.43 -43.06 17.05
C SER A 516 28.26 -42.22 18.04
N PHE A 517 27.60 -41.41 18.88
CA PHE A 517 28.21 -40.64 19.96
C PHE A 517 27.85 -41.15 21.35
#